data_AF-U1WD56-F1
#
_entry.id   AF-U1WD56-F1
#
_cell.length_a   1.000
_cell.length_b   1.000
_cell.length_c   1.000
_cell.angle_alpha   90.00
_cell.angle_beta   90.00
_cell.angle_gamma   90.00
#
_symmetry.space_group_name_H-M   'P 1'
#
loop_
_entity.id
_entity.type
_entity.pdbx_description
1 polymer ?
#
loop_
_entity_poly.entity_id
_entity_poly.type
_entity_poly.pdbx_seq_one_letter_code
_entity_poly.pdbx_strand_id
1 'polypeptide(L)'
;MLKHKCPKCDECGKELTDWSGNIMVEGKSYHDKIDDFLIWCKECTVRLDRTGEGNKFHNLWELSWLKKDYFSLEEELFEEVKEGQNRWSLDALKKINQLGRMVYEQ
;
A
#
# COMPACT_ATOMS: atom_id res chain seq x y z
N MET A 1 5.73 3.00 -27.43
CA MET A 1 5.29 2.00 -26.44
C MET A 1 5.14 2.71 -25.10
N LEU A 2 3.92 2.83 -24.58
CA LEU A 2 3.71 3.37 -23.23
C LEU A 2 4.21 2.33 -22.22
N LYS A 3 5.25 2.70 -21.45
CA LYS A 3 5.74 1.87 -20.34
C LYS A 3 4.60 1.72 -19.34
N HIS A 4 4.07 0.51 -19.20
CA HIS A 4 3.10 0.20 -18.15
C HIS A 4 3.76 0.48 -16.80
N LYS A 5 3.21 1.43 -16.04
CA LYS A 5 3.73 1.75 -14.71
C LYS A 5 3.26 0.66 -13.76
N CYS A 6 4.20 -0.07 -13.19
CA CYS A 6 3.94 -1.01 -12.10
C CYS A 6 4.62 -0.51 -10.82
N PRO A 7 4.04 -0.81 -9.65
CA PRO A 7 4.68 -0.49 -8.38
C PRO A 7 5.99 -1.28 -8.22
N LYS A 8 6.89 -0.74 -7.39
CA LYS A 8 8.16 -1.36 -7.03
C LYS A 8 8.14 -1.73 -5.56
N CYS A 9 8.82 -2.82 -5.23
CA CYS A 9 9.11 -3.17 -3.86
C CYS A 9 10.04 -2.11 -3.25
N ASP A 10 9.63 -1.46 -2.17
CA ASP A 10 10.45 -0.46 -1.47
C ASP A 10 11.68 -1.08 -0.79
N GLU A 11 11.64 -2.38 -0.48
CA GLU A 11 12.73 -3.10 0.18
C GLU A 11 13.82 -3.60 -0.79
N CYS A 12 13.43 -4.08 -1.98
CA CYS A 12 14.39 -4.72 -2.91
C CYS A 12 14.39 -4.14 -4.33
N GLY A 13 13.54 -3.13 -4.61
CA GLY A 13 13.44 -2.48 -5.91
C GLY A 13 12.78 -3.29 -7.02
N LYS A 14 12.35 -4.54 -6.75
CA LYS A 14 11.70 -5.43 -7.72
C LYS A 14 10.42 -4.80 -8.25
N GLU A 15 10.27 -4.78 -9.58
CA GLU A 15 9.04 -4.38 -10.26
C GLU A 15 7.94 -5.44 -10.08
N LEU A 16 6.74 -5.03 -9.71
CA LEU A 16 5.61 -5.89 -9.38
C LEU A 16 4.57 -5.83 -10.51
N THR A 17 4.91 -6.41 -11.66
CA THR A 17 4.08 -6.35 -12.89
C THR A 17 2.72 -7.05 -12.74
N ASP A 18 2.67 -8.10 -11.92
CA ASP A 18 1.46 -8.84 -11.57
C ASP A 18 0.70 -8.23 -10.38
N TRP A 19 1.22 -7.13 -9.81
CA TRP A 19 0.69 -6.51 -8.60
C TRP A 19 0.67 -7.47 -7.40
N SER A 20 1.56 -8.47 -7.38
CA SER A 20 1.72 -9.38 -6.25
C SER A 20 2.58 -8.72 -5.17
N GLY A 21 1.99 -8.45 -4.02
CA GLY A 21 2.67 -7.77 -2.93
C GLY A 21 1.72 -7.37 -1.82
N ASN A 22 2.26 -6.62 -0.87
CA ASN A 22 1.55 -6.14 0.31
C ASN A 22 1.81 -4.64 0.49
N ILE A 23 0.78 -3.95 0.98
CA ILE A 23 0.87 -2.59 1.50
C ILE A 23 1.15 -2.71 2.99
N MET A 24 2.33 -2.30 3.40
CA MET A 24 2.86 -2.42 4.75
C MET A 24 2.83 -1.06 5.46
N VAL A 25 2.50 -1.02 6.74
CA VAL A 25 2.58 0.19 7.57
C VAL A 25 3.42 -0.09 8.81
N GLU A 26 4.00 0.93 9.44
CA GLU A 26 4.74 0.72 10.69
C GLU A 26 3.80 0.28 11.82
N GLY A 27 4.14 -0.85 12.46
CA GLY A 27 3.24 -1.57 13.35
C GLY A 27 2.89 -0.86 14.66
N LYS A 28 3.65 0.16 15.07
CA LYS A 28 3.46 0.81 16.38
C LYS A 28 2.42 1.94 16.38
N SER A 29 2.14 2.56 15.25
CA SER A 29 1.31 3.77 15.18
C SER A 29 0.09 3.66 14.27
N TYR A 30 -0.01 2.59 13.47
CA TYR A 30 -1.01 2.52 12.39
C TYR A 30 -2.48 2.55 12.86
N HIS A 31 -2.78 2.18 14.11
CA HIS A 31 -4.13 2.26 14.65
C HIS A 31 -4.62 3.70 14.83
N ASP A 32 -3.70 4.61 15.21
CA ASP A 32 -4.02 6.01 15.48
C ASP A 32 -3.74 6.87 14.24
N LYS A 33 -2.64 6.57 13.53
CA LYS A 33 -2.18 7.36 12.40
C LYS A 33 -1.28 6.57 11.45
N ILE A 34 -1.58 6.68 10.16
CA ILE A 34 -0.83 6.16 9.03
C ILE A 34 -0.20 7.34 8.30
N ASP A 35 1.08 7.60 8.65
CA ASP A 35 1.86 8.69 8.06
C ASP A 35 2.40 8.37 6.67
N ASP A 36 2.78 7.11 6.44
CA ASP A 36 3.21 6.55 5.16
C ASP A 36 2.93 5.04 5.16
N PHE A 37 3.02 4.42 3.99
CA PHE A 37 2.99 2.97 3.82
C PHE A 37 4.07 2.54 2.83
N LEU A 38 4.53 1.30 2.91
CA LEU A 38 5.53 0.72 2.02
C LEU A 38 4.88 -0.35 1.14
N ILE A 39 5.39 -0.56 -0.07
CA ILE A 39 4.98 -1.63 -0.97
C ILE A 39 6.05 -2.71 -0.92
N TRP A 40 5.70 -3.91 -0.46
CA TRP A 40 6.64 -5.01 -0.33
C TRP A 40 6.24 -6.19 -1.21
N CYS A 41 7.20 -6.78 -1.92
CA CYS A 41 6.97 -8.03 -2.65
C CYS A 41 6.75 -9.19 -1.65
N LYS A 42 6.06 -10.23 -2.11
CA LYS A 42 5.79 -11.41 -1.26
C LYS A 42 7.05 -12.06 -0.71
N GLU A 43 8.16 -12.06 -1.47
CA GLU A 43 9.43 -12.60 -1.00
C GLU A 43 10.02 -11.80 0.17
N CYS A 44 9.92 -10.46 0.12
CA CYS A 44 10.40 -9.60 1.20
C CYS A 44 9.54 -9.73 2.46
N THR A 45 8.22 -9.83 2.32
CA THR A 45 7.34 -10.09 3.47
C THR A 45 7.58 -11.48 4.09
N VAL A 46 7.77 -12.53 3.27
CA VAL A 46 8.12 -13.87 3.81
C VAL A 46 9.45 -13.84 4.55
N ARG A 47 10.44 -13.07 4.06
CA ARG A 47 11.71 -12.88 4.76
C ARG A 47 11.51 -12.19 6.12
N LEU A 48 10.69 -11.13 6.16
CA LEU A 48 10.36 -10.40 7.39
C LEU A 48 9.81 -11.34 8.47
N ASP A 49 8.82 -12.15 8.11
CA ASP A 49 8.17 -13.10 9.01
C ASP A 49 9.17 -14.11 9.56
N ARG A 50 10.05 -14.65 8.69
CA ARG A 50 11.09 -15.61 9.08
C ARG A 50 12.13 -15.00 10.04
N THR A 51 12.43 -13.72 9.90
CA THR A 51 13.38 -13.01 10.77
C THR A 51 12.78 -12.59 12.11
N GLY A 52 11.48 -12.80 12.34
CA GLY A 52 10.79 -12.38 13.56
C GLY A 52 10.57 -10.87 13.65
N GLU A 53 10.79 -10.15 12.54
CA GLU A 53 10.62 -8.69 12.46
C GLU A 53 9.19 -8.28 12.06
N GLY A 54 8.27 -9.23 11.94
CA GLY A 54 6.86 -9.00 11.60
C GLY A 54 6.13 -8.07 12.59
N ASN A 55 6.64 -7.88 13.81
CA ASN A 55 6.07 -6.92 14.76
C ASN A 55 6.41 -5.46 14.42
N LYS A 56 7.37 -5.21 13.51
CA LYS A 56 7.76 -3.86 13.09
C LYS A 56 6.83 -3.30 12.02
N PHE A 57 6.21 -4.16 11.23
CA PHE A 57 5.35 -3.76 10.11
C PHE A 57 4.06 -4.55 10.12
N HIS A 58 2.93 -3.86 9.90
CA HIS A 58 1.63 -4.49 9.74
C HIS A 58 1.28 -4.56 8.25
N ASN A 59 0.75 -5.69 7.81
CA ASN A 59 0.17 -5.80 6.47
C ASN A 59 -1.24 -5.21 6.51
N LEU A 60 -1.44 -4.12 5.79
CA LEU A 60 -2.75 -3.47 5.71
C LEU A 60 -3.60 -4.11 4.62
N TRP A 61 -3.06 -4.27 3.41
CA TRP A 61 -3.78 -4.80 2.26
C TRP A 61 -2.88 -5.58 1.31
N GLU A 62 -3.47 -6.50 0.55
CA GLU A 62 -2.81 -7.02 -0.64
C GLU A 62 -2.86 -6.01 -1.77
N LEU A 63 -1.75 -5.86 -2.49
CA LEU A 63 -1.65 -4.93 -3.62
C LEU A 63 -2.58 -5.32 -4.79
N SER A 64 -2.90 -6.61 -4.91
CA SER A 64 -3.87 -7.14 -5.88
C SER A 64 -5.29 -6.65 -5.60
N TRP A 65 -5.67 -6.42 -4.34
CA TRP A 65 -6.98 -5.90 -3.98
C TRP A 65 -7.12 -4.46 -4.42
N LEU A 66 -6.08 -3.65 -4.20
CA LEU A 66 -6.05 -2.28 -4.69
C LEU A 66 -6.17 -2.23 -6.22
N LYS A 67 -5.55 -3.16 -6.95
CA LYS A 67 -5.70 -3.24 -8.41
C LYS A 67 -7.14 -3.52 -8.85
N LYS A 68 -7.83 -4.41 -8.14
CA LYS A 68 -9.16 -4.89 -8.52
C LYS A 68 -10.26 -3.92 -8.11
N ASP A 69 -10.15 -3.36 -6.91
CA ASP A 69 -11.23 -2.67 -6.20
C ASP A 69 -10.80 -1.26 -5.74
N TYR A 70 -9.96 -0.57 -6.52
CA TYR A 70 -9.43 0.77 -6.19
C TYR A 70 -10.53 1.78 -5.83
N PHE A 71 -11.61 1.85 -6.61
CA PHE A 71 -12.66 2.85 -6.36
C PHE A 71 -13.40 2.58 -5.04
N SER A 72 -13.63 1.31 -4.70
CA SER A 72 -14.21 0.95 -3.40
C SER A 72 -13.29 1.40 -2.26
N LEU A 73 -11.97 1.19 -2.41
CA LEU A 73 -10.99 1.66 -1.44
C LEU A 73 -10.98 3.19 -1.32
N GLU A 74 -11.07 3.91 -2.45
CA GLU A 74 -11.12 5.36 -2.49
C GLU A 74 -12.39 5.91 -1.80
N GLU A 75 -13.54 5.26 -2.00
CA GLU A 75 -14.79 5.59 -1.31
C GLU A 75 -14.67 5.39 0.20
N GLU A 76 -14.11 4.26 0.66
CA GLU A 76 -13.87 3.98 2.08
C GLU A 76 -12.96 5.06 2.72
N LEU A 77 -11.86 5.41 2.06
CA LEU A 77 -10.94 6.45 2.52
C LEU A 77 -11.60 7.83 2.57
N PHE A 78 -12.47 8.14 1.61
CA PHE A 78 -13.16 9.42 1.57
C PHE A 78 -14.19 9.54 2.71
N GLU A 79 -14.94 8.48 3.00
CA GLU A 79 -15.88 8.47 4.11
C GLU A 79 -15.16 8.58 5.47
N GLU A 80 -14.01 7.93 5.66
CA GLU A 80 -13.18 8.12 6.87
C GLU A 80 -12.78 9.58 7.09
N VAL A 81 -12.30 10.25 6.05
CA VAL A 81 -11.91 11.66 6.11
C VAL A 81 -13.11 12.55 6.45
N LYS A 82 -14.26 12.28 5.83
CA LYS A 82 -15.51 13.02 6.03
C LYS A 82 -16.09 12.85 7.44
N GLU A 83 -15.98 11.65 8.01
CA GLU A 83 -16.33 11.37 9.41
C GLU A 83 -15.35 11.97 10.43
N GLY A 84 -14.27 12.60 9.98
CA GLY A 84 -13.23 13.19 10.82
C GLY A 84 -12.24 12.16 11.36
N GLN A 85 -12.26 10.92 10.86
CA GLN A 85 -11.28 9.89 11.15
C GLN A 85 -9.99 10.19 10.35
N ASN A 86 -9.24 11.20 10.80
CA ASN A 86 -7.99 11.63 10.18
C ASN A 86 -6.80 10.70 10.47
N ARG A 87 -7.01 9.38 10.36
CA ARG A 87 -5.93 8.40 10.54
C ARG A 87 -4.91 8.49 9.41
N TRP A 88 -5.30 8.88 8.21
CA TRP A 88 -4.41 8.97 7.06
C TRP A 88 -3.77 10.35 6.92
N SER A 89 -2.44 10.40 6.76
CA SER A 89 -1.77 11.62 6.36
C SER A 89 -2.10 11.98 4.90
N LEU A 90 -1.96 13.25 4.56
CA LEU A 90 -2.10 13.71 3.17
C LEU A 90 -1.11 13.02 2.24
N ASP A 91 0.09 12.69 2.70
CA ASP A 91 1.11 12.06 1.87
C ASP A 91 0.81 10.59 1.62
N ALA A 92 0.28 9.87 2.61
CA ALA A 92 -0.24 8.52 2.42
C ALA A 92 -1.41 8.51 1.41
N LEU A 93 -2.37 9.45 1.53
CA LEU A 93 -3.47 9.58 0.57
C LEU A 93 -2.98 9.88 -0.86
N LYS A 94 -1.99 10.76 -1.03
CA LYS A 94 -1.37 11.01 -2.33
C LYS A 94 -0.72 9.74 -2.91
N LYS A 95 -0.05 8.94 -2.08
CA LYS A 95 0.60 7.70 -2.52
C LYS A 95 -0.43 6.64 -2.93
N ILE A 96 -1.58 6.55 -2.25
CA ILE A 96 -2.72 5.72 -2.69
C ILE A 96 -3.23 6.20 -4.05
N ASN A 97 -3.46 7.50 -4.23
CA ASN A 97 -3.92 8.06 -5.50
C ASN A 97 -2.93 7.78 -6.64
N GLN A 98 -1.63 7.87 -6.37
CA GLN A 98 -0.59 7.48 -7.34
C GLN A 98 -0.71 6.02 -7.76
N LEU A 99 -1.00 5.10 -6.84
CA LEU A 99 -1.26 3.71 -7.17
C LEU A 99 -2.52 3.55 -8.02
N GLY A 100 -3.61 4.23 -7.65
CA GLY A 100 -4.84 4.25 -8.47
C GLY A 100 -4.57 4.70 -9.91
N ARG A 101 -3.81 5.79 -10.09
CA ARG A 101 -3.39 6.23 -11.41
C ARG A 101 -2.57 5.19 -12.16
N MET A 102 -1.70 4.44 -11.50
CA MET A 102 -0.99 3.32 -12.13
C MET A 102 -1.94 2.20 -12.58
N VAL A 103 -3.08 1.99 -11.89
CA VAL A 103 -4.12 1.04 -12.33
C VAL A 103 -4.82 1.52 -13.61
N TYR A 104 -5.20 2.80 -13.69
CA TYR A 104 -5.98 3.36 -14.82
C TYR A 104 -5.15 3.81 -16.03
N GLU A 105 -3.89 4.19 -15.83
CA GLU A 105 -2.96 4.59 -16.91
C GLU A 105 -2.28 3.37 -17.59
N GLN A 106 -2.74 2.13 -17.29
CA GLN A 106 -2.29 0.88 -17.92
C GLN A 106 -2.85 0.69 -19.32
#